data_AF-A0A9E3N055-F1
#
_entry.id   AF-A0A9E3N055-F1
#
_cell.length_a   1.000
_cell.length_b   1.000
_cell.length_c   1.000
_cell.angle_alpha   90.00
_cell.angle_beta   90.00
_cell.angle_gamma   90.00
#
_symmetry.space_group_name_H-M   'P 1'
#
loop_
_entity.id
_entity.type
_entity.pdbx_description
1 polymer ?
#
loop_
_entity_poly.entity_id
_entity_poly.type
_entity_poly.pdbx_seq_one_letter_code
_entity_poly.pdbx_strand_id
1 'polypeptide(L)'
;MPSPARRFPIVTLLVLALGAAVPGWTPPVRAQQSALNRCESPAGGTIYTDRPCDSLGAIPRVVRGVPSPAGSGPYRSGCARTLPALSAAITAAIDAHDVNGLASVYHWVGQNAQSGDRILQQLQAIADRPLVDIVVLRAAPRPAEVEPAPAIDAGDAPPPPSGPTPTHAAPPAAATDDTPPPTPRRAPAVGLRLEQTLKNGSTPSRTVFGLRRHLDCWWVVL
;
A
#
# COMPACT_ATOMS: atom_id res chain seq x y z
N MET A 1 61.56 46.43 1.05
CA MET A 1 61.81 45.65 -0.19
C MET A 1 60.49 45.04 -0.64
N PRO A 2 60.17 45.08 -1.94
CA PRO A 2 58.83 44.87 -2.49
C PRO A 2 58.53 43.40 -2.83
N SER A 3 57.24 43.08 -2.85
CA SER A 3 56.64 41.83 -3.33
C SER A 3 56.92 41.55 -4.81
N PRO A 4 57.03 40.28 -5.25
CA PRO A 4 56.75 39.91 -6.62
C PRO A 4 55.34 39.33 -6.76
N ALA A 5 54.57 40.00 -7.62
CA ALA A 5 53.23 39.65 -8.04
C ALA A 5 53.17 38.27 -8.72
N ARG A 6 52.26 37.40 -8.27
CA ARG A 6 51.90 36.17 -8.98
C ARG A 6 50.86 36.51 -10.05
N ARG A 7 51.30 36.45 -11.31
CA ARG A 7 50.44 36.48 -12.49
C ARG A 7 49.64 35.18 -12.55
N PHE A 8 48.34 35.25 -12.27
CA PHE A 8 47.43 34.13 -12.50
C PHE A 8 47.17 33.98 -14.01
N PRO A 9 47.32 32.77 -14.60
CA PRO A 9 47.08 32.58 -16.02
C PRO A 9 45.58 32.64 -16.31
N ILE A 10 45.18 33.64 -17.08
CA ILE A 10 43.83 33.89 -17.60
C ILE A 10 43.32 32.75 -18.52
N VAL A 11 44.20 31.80 -18.88
CA VAL A 11 43.91 30.70 -19.81
C VAL A 11 42.93 29.66 -19.25
N THR A 12 42.84 29.51 -17.92
CA THR A 12 41.96 28.48 -17.32
C THR A 12 40.47 28.85 -17.34
N LEU A 13 40.13 30.10 -17.61
CA LEU A 13 38.73 30.57 -17.60
C LEU A 13 38.00 30.35 -18.94
N LEU A 14 38.74 30.08 -20.03
CA LEU A 14 38.15 29.95 -21.37
C LEU A 14 37.67 28.53 -21.70
N VAL A 15 38.08 27.51 -20.93
CA VAL A 15 37.61 26.11 -21.12
C VAL A 15 36.24 25.86 -20.47
N LEU A 16 35.83 26.68 -19.50
CA LEU A 16 34.55 26.52 -18.79
C LEU A 16 33.33 27.09 -19.55
N ALA A 17 33.53 27.86 -20.61
CA ALA A 17 32.45 28.54 -21.32
C ALA A 17 31.89 27.78 -22.53
N LEU A 18 32.52 26.70 -23.00
CA LEU A 18 32.12 26.01 -24.25
C LEU A 18 31.23 24.76 -24.06
N GLY A 19 30.81 24.43 -22.83
CA GLY A 19 29.99 23.23 -22.56
C GLY A 19 28.47 23.44 -22.55
N ALA A 20 27.98 24.67 -22.68
CA ALA A 20 26.59 25.02 -22.35
C ALA A 20 25.58 24.96 -23.52
N ALA A 21 25.87 24.22 -24.60
CA ALA A 21 24.95 24.13 -25.74
C ALA A 21 24.94 22.73 -26.38
N VAL A 22 24.48 21.72 -25.65
CA VAL A 22 23.98 20.49 -26.28
C VAL A 22 22.62 20.14 -25.67
N PRO A 23 21.53 20.20 -26.45
CA PRO A 23 20.20 19.88 -25.96
C PRO A 23 20.05 18.36 -25.79
N GLY A 24 19.76 17.95 -24.56
CA GLY A 24 18.70 16.98 -24.25
C GLY A 24 18.74 15.60 -24.92
N TRP A 25 19.81 14.82 -24.68
CA TRP A 25 19.69 13.36 -24.63
C TRP A 25 20.17 12.87 -23.27
N THR A 26 19.24 12.80 -22.32
CA THR A 26 19.45 12.02 -21.10
C THR A 26 19.17 10.55 -21.45
N PRO A 27 20.18 9.67 -21.56
CA PRO A 27 19.90 8.24 -21.66
C PRO A 27 19.17 7.81 -20.38
N PRO A 28 18.26 6.83 -20.45
CA PRO A 28 17.63 6.28 -19.27
C PRO A 28 18.73 5.72 -18.36
N VAL A 29 18.93 6.34 -17.20
CA VAL A 29 19.76 5.80 -16.13
C VAL A 29 19.08 4.52 -15.67
N ARG A 30 19.50 3.38 -16.22
CA ARG A 30 19.18 2.07 -15.63
C ARG A 30 19.99 1.98 -14.35
N ALA A 31 19.30 2.01 -13.21
CA ALA A 31 19.91 1.66 -11.94
C ALA A 31 20.60 0.29 -12.11
N GLN A 32 21.93 0.29 -12.07
CA GLN A 32 22.70 -0.95 -11.98
C GLN A 32 22.46 -1.47 -10.57
N GLN A 33 21.45 -2.31 -10.41
CA GLN A 33 21.38 -3.21 -9.27
C GLN A 33 22.75 -3.86 -9.18
N SER A 34 23.40 -3.80 -8.01
CA SER A 34 24.62 -4.56 -7.74
C SER A 34 24.29 -6.03 -7.95
N ALA A 35 24.53 -6.51 -9.17
CA ALA A 35 24.16 -7.84 -9.58
C ALA A 35 25.08 -8.79 -8.83
N LEU A 36 24.56 -9.36 -7.74
CA LEU A 36 25.26 -10.39 -6.98
C LEU A 36 25.45 -11.58 -7.93
N ASN A 37 26.68 -11.83 -8.37
CA ASN A 37 27.03 -12.96 -9.20
C ASN A 37 27.01 -14.23 -8.36
N ARG A 38 26.20 -15.20 -8.77
CA ARG A 38 26.22 -16.55 -8.21
C ARG A 38 27.17 -17.41 -9.05
N CYS A 39 28.26 -17.85 -8.45
CA CYS A 39 29.30 -18.60 -9.09
C CYS A 39 29.40 -20.02 -8.51
N GLU A 40 29.86 -20.97 -9.31
CA GLU A 40 30.19 -22.33 -8.86
C GLU A 40 31.71 -22.47 -8.81
N SER A 41 32.24 -22.73 -7.62
CA SER A 41 33.68 -22.90 -7.41
C SER A 41 34.17 -24.23 -7.99
N PRO A 42 35.47 -24.37 -8.30
CA PRO A 42 36.06 -25.63 -8.74
C PRO A 42 35.87 -26.78 -7.73
N ALA A 43 35.71 -26.46 -6.45
CA ALA A 43 35.41 -27.42 -5.39
C ALA A 43 33.93 -27.84 -5.33
N GLY A 44 33.08 -27.37 -6.26
CA GLY A 44 31.65 -27.68 -6.35
C GLY A 44 30.73 -26.85 -5.43
N GLY A 45 31.29 -25.91 -4.66
CA GLY A 45 30.52 -25.02 -3.78
C GLY A 45 29.93 -23.81 -4.53
N THR A 46 28.76 -23.32 -4.09
CA THR A 46 28.19 -22.05 -4.58
C THR A 46 28.81 -20.86 -3.83
N ILE A 47 29.32 -19.87 -4.56
CA ILE A 47 29.87 -18.61 -4.05
C ILE A 47 29.02 -17.46 -4.57
N TYR A 48 28.71 -16.47 -3.73
CA TYR A 48 28.07 -15.22 -4.15
C TYR A 48 29.06 -14.07 -4.03
N THR A 49 29.18 -13.26 -5.07
CA THR A 49 30.17 -12.18 -5.14
C THR A 49 29.67 -11.02 -5.99
N ASP A 50 30.16 -9.82 -5.73
CA ASP A 50 30.01 -8.63 -6.56
C ASP A 50 31.02 -8.57 -7.73
N ARG A 51 32.05 -9.43 -7.73
CA ARG A 51 33.05 -9.56 -8.80
C ARG A 51 32.61 -10.58 -9.85
N PRO A 52 33.07 -10.49 -11.11
CA PRO A 52 32.75 -11.49 -12.12
C PRO A 52 33.32 -12.86 -11.74
N CYS A 53 32.57 -13.94 -11.98
CA CYS A 53 32.93 -15.29 -11.53
C CYS A 53 34.31 -15.76 -12.02
N ASP A 54 34.69 -15.38 -13.24
CA ASP A 54 35.99 -15.72 -13.83
C ASP A 54 37.17 -15.16 -13.01
N SER A 55 36.98 -14.04 -12.31
CA SER A 55 38.00 -13.46 -11.42
C SER A 55 38.26 -14.29 -10.15
N LEU A 56 37.37 -15.25 -9.86
CA LEU A 56 37.48 -16.19 -8.75
C LEU A 56 37.82 -17.61 -9.23
N GLY A 57 38.10 -17.80 -10.53
CA GLY A 57 38.22 -19.12 -11.14
C GLY A 57 36.94 -19.96 -11.03
N ALA A 58 35.80 -19.29 -10.88
CA ALA A 58 34.49 -19.91 -10.71
C ALA A 58 33.66 -19.69 -11.97
N ILE A 59 32.68 -20.55 -12.22
CA ILE A 59 31.83 -20.46 -13.42
C ILE A 59 30.49 -19.82 -13.04
N PRO A 60 29.95 -18.87 -13.84
CA PRO A 60 28.67 -18.25 -13.55
C PRO A 60 27.52 -19.26 -13.61
N ARG A 61 26.75 -19.34 -12.53
CA ARG A 61 25.56 -20.18 -12.46
C ARG A 61 24.32 -19.31 -12.65
N VAL A 62 23.86 -19.24 -13.89
CA VAL A 62 22.59 -18.59 -14.22
C VAL A 62 21.48 -19.42 -13.60
N VAL A 63 20.73 -18.85 -12.66
CA VAL A 63 19.44 -19.44 -12.29
C VAL A 63 18.57 -19.28 -13.54
N ARG A 64 18.35 -20.36 -14.30
CA ARG A 64 17.21 -20.42 -15.21
C ARG A 64 16.02 -20.11 -14.32
N GLY A 65 15.40 -18.95 -14.53
CA GLY A 65 14.23 -18.55 -13.78
C GLY A 65 13.28 -19.73 -13.80
N VAL A 66 12.96 -20.26 -12.62
CA VAL A 66 11.88 -21.25 -12.52
C VAL A 66 10.70 -20.59 -13.22
N PRO A 67 10.08 -21.23 -14.22
CA PRO A 67 8.84 -20.71 -14.76
C PRO A 67 7.88 -20.65 -13.59
N SER A 68 7.65 -19.45 -13.08
CA SER A 68 6.57 -19.21 -12.14
C SER A 68 5.32 -19.75 -12.82
N PRO A 69 4.52 -20.59 -12.15
CA PRO A 69 3.28 -21.09 -12.72
C PRO A 69 2.49 -19.90 -13.25
N ALA A 70 1.99 -20.03 -14.49
CA ALA A 70 1.23 -19.00 -15.18
C ALA A 70 0.11 -18.50 -14.25
N GLY A 71 0.31 -17.31 -13.67
CA GLY A 71 -0.49 -16.78 -12.57
C GLY A 71 0.34 -15.92 -11.60
N SER A 72 1.62 -16.22 -11.43
CA SER A 72 2.56 -15.41 -10.63
C SER A 72 3.35 -14.45 -11.53
N GLY A 73 2.65 -13.58 -12.27
CA GLY A 73 3.29 -12.34 -12.69
C GLY A 73 3.74 -11.58 -11.42
N PRO A 74 4.83 -10.79 -11.45
CA PRO A 74 5.21 -9.96 -10.31
C PRO A 74 4.06 -9.00 -10.02
N TYR A 75 3.16 -9.41 -9.13
CA TYR A 75 2.12 -8.55 -8.61
C TYR A 75 2.91 -7.47 -7.87
N ARG A 76 3.10 -6.32 -8.54
CA ARG A 76 4.12 -5.32 -8.20
C ARG A 76 4.24 -5.19 -6.68
N SER A 77 5.30 -5.78 -6.16
CA SER A 77 5.57 -6.12 -4.76
C SER A 77 5.85 -4.88 -3.93
N GLY A 78 4.86 -4.00 -3.86
CA GLY A 78 5.02 -2.68 -3.26
C GLY A 78 3.82 -1.77 -3.42
N CYS A 79 2.78 -2.13 -4.18
CA CYS A 79 1.60 -1.27 -4.27
C CYS A 79 0.34 -2.03 -4.65
N ALA A 80 -0.48 -2.36 -3.65
CA ALA A 80 -1.81 -2.90 -3.91
C ALA A 80 -2.80 -1.75 -4.19
N ARG A 81 -3.14 -1.50 -5.45
CA ARG A 81 -4.06 -0.40 -5.82
C ARG A 81 -5.50 -0.62 -5.37
N THR A 82 -5.91 -1.88 -5.23
CA THR A 82 -7.26 -2.27 -4.82
C THR A 82 -7.19 -3.16 -3.57
N LEU A 83 -8.27 -3.18 -2.79
CA LEU A 83 -8.35 -4.02 -1.60
C LEU A 83 -8.32 -5.54 -1.94
N PRO A 84 -9.01 -6.03 -2.99
CA PRO A 84 -8.90 -7.43 -3.41
C PRO A 84 -7.49 -7.82 -3.84
N ALA A 85 -6.76 -6.90 -4.48
CA ALA A 85 -5.35 -7.10 -4.82
C ALA A 85 -4.48 -7.22 -3.58
N LEU A 86 -4.73 -6.41 -2.55
CA LEU A 86 -4.02 -6.49 -1.27
C LEU A 86 -4.29 -7.82 -0.58
N SER A 87 -5.55 -8.25 -0.49
CA SER A 87 -5.89 -9.52 0.16
C SER A 87 -5.27 -10.71 -0.57
N ALA A 88 -5.28 -10.72 -1.91
CA ALA A 88 -4.63 -11.77 -2.69
C ALA A 88 -3.11 -11.81 -2.47
N ALA A 89 -2.44 -10.65 -2.38
CA ALA A 89 -1.01 -10.59 -2.07
C ALA A 89 -0.70 -11.12 -0.67
N ILE A 90 -1.54 -10.81 0.33
CA ILE A 90 -1.39 -11.33 1.70
C ILE A 90 -1.59 -12.84 1.73
N THR A 91 -2.64 -13.36 1.06
CA THR A 91 -2.88 -14.81 0.95
C THR A 91 -1.67 -15.52 0.33
N ALA A 92 -1.19 -15.04 -0.82
CA ALA A 92 -0.05 -15.64 -1.50
C ALA A 92 1.23 -15.62 -0.64
N ALA A 93 1.46 -14.54 0.10
CA ALA A 93 2.61 -14.43 1.00
C ALA A 93 2.52 -15.40 2.18
N ILE A 94 1.34 -15.59 2.78
CA ILE A 94 1.16 -16.53 3.90
C ILE A 94 1.23 -17.98 3.42
N ASP A 95 0.56 -18.31 2.32
CA ASP A 95 0.56 -19.66 1.74
C ASP A 95 1.98 -20.12 1.35
N ALA A 96 2.82 -19.18 0.90
CA ALA A 96 4.22 -19.43 0.58
C ALA A 96 5.18 -19.32 1.78
N HIS A 97 4.68 -18.98 2.97
CA HIS A 97 5.49 -18.60 4.13
C HIS A 97 6.55 -17.51 3.81
N ASP A 98 6.20 -16.57 2.93
CA ASP A 98 7.05 -15.52 2.42
C ASP A 98 6.88 -14.20 3.19
N VAL A 99 7.77 -13.98 4.15
CA VAL A 99 7.81 -12.73 4.92
C VAL A 99 8.17 -11.54 4.07
N ASN A 100 9.00 -11.72 3.04
CA ASN A 100 9.35 -10.61 2.16
C ASN A 100 8.14 -10.19 1.32
N GLY A 101 7.28 -11.15 0.95
CA GLY A 101 5.96 -10.92 0.39
C GLY A 101 5.08 -10.06 1.30
N LEU A 102 4.94 -10.41 2.59
CA LEU A 102 4.18 -9.59 3.56
C LEU A 102 4.82 -8.21 3.80
N ALA A 103 6.15 -8.16 3.93
CA ALA A 103 6.89 -6.92 4.08
C ALA A 103 6.68 -5.99 2.88
N SER A 104 6.52 -6.53 1.68
CA SER A 104 6.30 -5.74 0.46
C SER A 104 4.98 -4.95 0.47
N VAL A 105 3.97 -5.40 1.23
CA VAL A 105 2.68 -4.72 1.36
C VAL A 105 2.54 -3.93 2.66
N TYR A 106 3.58 -3.90 3.50
CA TYR A 106 3.62 -3.15 4.75
C TYR A 106 4.01 -1.68 4.52
N HIS A 107 3.39 -0.77 5.27
CA HIS A 107 3.73 0.65 5.20
C HIS A 107 4.99 0.99 6.04
N TRP A 108 6.14 1.04 5.38
CA TRP A 108 7.44 1.29 6.03
C TRP A 108 7.75 2.76 6.37
N VAL A 109 7.02 3.73 5.79
CA VAL A 109 7.37 5.15 5.95
C VAL A 109 7.32 5.55 7.43
N GLY A 110 8.43 6.11 7.92
CA GLY A 110 8.60 6.58 9.30
C GLY A 110 9.21 5.55 10.27
N GLN A 111 9.54 4.34 9.82
CA GLN A 111 10.18 3.32 10.65
C GLN A 111 11.71 3.50 10.70
N ASN A 112 12.31 3.17 11.84
CA ASN A 112 13.76 3.08 11.99
C ASN A 112 14.22 1.61 11.97
N ALA A 113 15.53 1.36 12.02
CA ALA A 113 16.04 -0.01 11.96
C ALA A 113 15.50 -0.90 13.09
N GLN A 114 15.49 -0.40 14.34
CA GLN A 114 15.04 -1.17 15.49
C GLN A 114 13.54 -1.48 15.45
N SER A 115 12.70 -0.53 15.02
CA SER A 115 11.27 -0.78 14.84
C SER A 115 11.03 -1.70 13.64
N GLY A 116 11.82 -1.55 12.58
CA GLY A 116 11.78 -2.40 11.40
C GLY A 116 12.04 -3.86 11.72
N ASP A 117 13.06 -4.16 12.52
CA ASP A 117 13.39 -5.53 12.95
C ASP A 117 12.24 -6.17 13.73
N ARG A 118 11.61 -5.42 14.65
CA ARG A 118 10.43 -5.90 15.40
C ARG A 118 9.25 -6.18 14.49
N ILE A 119 8.98 -5.31 13.53
CA ILE A 119 7.91 -5.48 12.54
C ILE A 119 8.19 -6.73 11.70
N LEU A 120 9.41 -6.92 11.19
CA LEU A 120 9.77 -8.11 10.41
C LEU A 120 9.58 -9.41 11.21
N GLN A 121 9.99 -9.42 12.48
CA GLN A 121 9.77 -10.58 13.36
C GLN A 121 8.28 -10.87 13.55
N GLN A 122 7.44 -9.84 13.69
CA GLN A 122 5.99 -10.00 13.78
C GLN A 122 5.41 -10.52 12.45
N LEU A 123 5.83 -9.97 11.31
CA LEU A 123 5.41 -10.44 10.00
C LEU A 123 5.85 -11.90 9.75
N GLN A 124 7.02 -12.32 10.21
CA GLN A 124 7.45 -13.73 10.18
C GLN A 124 6.52 -14.61 11.00
N ALA A 125 6.21 -14.21 12.23
CA ALA A 125 5.31 -14.97 13.08
C ALA A 125 3.89 -15.09 12.48
N ILE A 126 3.46 -14.14 11.65
CA ILE A 126 2.18 -14.16 10.93
C ILE A 126 2.26 -15.05 9.69
N ALA A 127 3.32 -14.92 8.87
CA ALA A 127 3.53 -15.74 7.67
C ALA A 127 3.67 -17.23 7.98
N ASP A 128 4.24 -17.57 9.15
CA ASP A 128 4.43 -18.96 9.60
C ASP A 128 3.13 -19.67 10.01
N ARG A 129 2.01 -18.94 10.11
CA ARG A 129 0.72 -19.48 10.56
C ARG A 129 -0.19 -19.75 9.35
N PRO A 130 -0.79 -20.95 9.24
CA PRO A 130 -1.77 -21.23 8.20
C PRO A 130 -2.92 -20.21 8.18
N LEU A 131 -3.31 -19.77 6.99
CA LEU A 131 -4.43 -18.86 6.79
C LEU A 131 -5.74 -19.65 6.61
N VAL A 132 -6.79 -19.23 7.32
CA VAL A 132 -8.14 -19.77 7.21
C VAL A 132 -9.04 -18.81 6.43
N ASP A 133 -9.00 -17.52 6.77
CA ASP A 133 -9.83 -16.49 6.13
C ASP A 133 -9.23 -15.07 6.30
N ILE A 134 -9.62 -14.14 5.42
CA ILE A 134 -9.36 -12.70 5.55
C ILE A 134 -10.68 -11.94 5.55
N VAL A 135 -11.03 -11.37 6.71
CA VAL A 135 -12.23 -10.56 6.90
C VAL A 135 -11.91 -9.07 6.76
N VAL A 136 -12.60 -8.38 5.86
CA VAL A 136 -12.50 -6.92 5.73
C VAL A 136 -13.25 -6.24 6.87
N LEU A 137 -12.52 -5.47 7.68
CA LEU A 137 -13.09 -4.63 8.73
C LEU A 137 -13.49 -3.28 8.14
N ARG A 138 -14.72 -2.85 8.42
CA ARG A 138 -15.28 -1.56 7.99
C ARG A 138 -15.47 -0.63 9.17
N ALA A 139 -15.36 0.67 8.91
CA ALA A 139 -15.67 1.68 9.92
C ALA A 139 -17.10 1.47 10.42
N ALA A 140 -17.30 1.60 11.74
CA ALA A 140 -18.64 1.65 12.30
C ALA A 140 -19.37 2.88 11.72
N PRO A 141 -20.68 2.78 11.43
CA PRO A 141 -21.49 3.95 11.14
C PRO A 141 -21.31 4.96 12.26
N ARG A 142 -20.92 6.20 11.93
CA ARG A 142 -20.98 7.28 12.91
C ARG A 142 -22.44 7.40 13.33
N PRO A 143 -22.76 7.43 14.64
CA PRO A 143 -24.11 7.78 15.08
C PRO A 143 -24.49 9.08 14.37
N ALA A 144 -25.64 9.10 13.70
CA ALA A 144 -26.12 10.33 13.10
C ALA A 144 -26.22 11.35 14.22
N GLU A 145 -25.43 12.42 14.12
CA GLU A 145 -25.62 13.57 14.97
C GLU A 145 -27.01 14.08 14.62
N VAL A 146 -27.94 13.94 15.56
CA VAL A 146 -29.32 14.40 15.37
C VAL A 146 -29.21 15.90 15.28
N GLU A 147 -29.21 16.44 14.05
CA GLU A 147 -29.41 17.87 13.87
C GLU A 147 -30.72 18.22 14.59
N PRO A 148 -30.70 19.18 15.53
CA PRO A 148 -31.92 19.60 16.20
C PRO A 148 -32.91 20.00 15.11
N ALA A 149 -34.09 19.38 15.12
CA ALA A 149 -35.16 19.72 14.21
C ALA A 149 -35.35 21.25 14.23
N PRO A 150 -35.51 21.91 13.08
CA PRO A 150 -35.76 23.35 13.06
C PRO A 150 -36.94 23.61 13.99
N ALA A 151 -36.73 24.47 14.99
CA ALA A 151 -37.79 24.94 15.85
C ALA A 151 -38.80 25.63 14.94
N ILE A 152 -39.91 24.95 14.65
CA ILE A 152 -41.06 25.57 14.02
C ILE A 152 -41.59 26.54 15.07
N ASP A 153 -41.44 27.84 14.81
CA ASP A 153 -42.06 28.88 15.64
C ASP A 153 -43.56 28.58 15.70
N ALA A 154 -44.04 28.18 16.88
CA ALA A 154 -45.46 28.02 17.19
C ALA A 154 -46.12 29.41 17.34
N GLY A 155 -45.93 30.25 16.33
CA GLY A 155 -46.30 31.65 16.30
C GLY A 155 -47.25 31.98 15.17
N ASP A 156 -48.18 31.08 14.82
CA ASP A 156 -49.50 31.43 14.29
C ASP A 156 -50.36 30.16 14.18
N ALA A 157 -50.88 29.68 15.31
CA ALA A 157 -51.96 28.70 15.29
C ALA A 157 -53.29 29.47 15.39
N PRO A 158 -54.08 29.59 14.31
CA PRO A 158 -55.44 30.12 14.42
C PRO A 158 -56.25 29.20 15.36
N PRO A 159 -57.12 29.76 16.23
CA PRO A 159 -57.92 28.95 17.14
C PRO A 159 -58.80 27.97 16.35
N PRO A 160 -59.03 26.74 16.85
CA PRO A 160 -59.82 25.75 16.13
C PRO A 160 -61.27 26.24 15.98
N PRO A 161 -61.88 26.14 14.78
CA PRO A 161 -63.30 26.44 14.62
C PRO A 161 -64.12 25.38 15.37
N SER A 162 -64.92 25.83 16.34
CA SER A 162 -65.97 25.02 16.93
C SER A 162 -67.16 24.97 15.97
N GLY A 163 -67.37 23.84 15.31
CA GLY A 163 -68.55 23.60 14.50
C GLY A 163 -68.61 22.15 14.02
N PRO A 164 -69.79 21.50 14.01
CA PRO A 164 -69.91 20.10 13.62
C PRO A 164 -69.80 19.93 12.10
N THR A 165 -69.13 18.85 11.68
CA THR A 165 -69.00 18.32 10.31
C THR A 165 -70.38 18.16 9.65
N PRO A 166 -70.53 18.26 8.30
CA PRO A 166 -69.94 17.27 7.39
C PRO A 166 -69.53 17.80 6.00
N THR A 167 -68.62 17.12 5.29
CA THR A 167 -68.74 16.79 3.84
C THR A 167 -67.47 16.12 3.33
N HIS A 168 -67.70 15.06 2.56
CA HIS A 168 -66.73 14.22 1.87
C HIS A 168 -65.75 15.07 1.03
N ALA A 169 -64.50 15.20 1.48
CA ALA A 169 -63.41 15.79 0.70
C ALA A 169 -62.48 14.67 0.26
N ALA A 170 -62.34 14.53 -1.06
CA ALA A 170 -61.47 13.57 -1.73
C ALA A 170 -60.04 13.61 -1.16
N PRO A 171 -59.32 12.47 -1.09
CA PRO A 171 -57.91 12.50 -0.72
C PRO A 171 -57.15 13.38 -1.74
N PRO A 172 -56.36 14.38 -1.31
CA PRO A 172 -55.41 15.01 -2.20
C PRO A 172 -54.48 13.91 -2.70
N ALA A 173 -54.41 13.76 -4.03
CA ALA A 173 -53.48 12.86 -4.69
C ALA A 173 -52.09 13.05 -4.07
N ALA A 174 -51.59 11.99 -3.46
CA ALA A 174 -50.22 11.94 -2.98
C ALA A 174 -49.32 12.32 -4.16
N ALA A 175 -48.67 13.46 -4.07
CA ALA A 175 -47.50 13.73 -4.88
C ALA A 175 -46.49 12.65 -4.52
N THR A 176 -46.37 11.64 -5.37
CA THR A 176 -45.27 10.70 -5.32
C THR A 176 -44.04 11.49 -5.68
N ASP A 177 -43.34 11.97 -4.65
CA ASP A 177 -41.97 12.42 -4.78
C ASP A 177 -41.15 11.20 -5.23
N ASP A 178 -41.03 11.03 -6.55
CA ASP A 178 -40.30 9.97 -7.24
C ASP A 178 -38.78 10.20 -7.12
N THR A 179 -38.30 10.52 -5.92
CA THR A 179 -36.87 10.55 -5.63
C THR A 179 -36.46 9.13 -5.22
N PRO A 180 -35.65 8.42 -6.03
CA PRO A 180 -35.14 7.12 -5.63
C PRO A 180 -34.40 7.26 -4.29
N PRO A 181 -34.62 6.34 -3.34
CA PRO A 181 -33.93 6.41 -2.06
C PRO A 181 -32.41 6.41 -2.31
N PRO A 182 -31.64 7.27 -1.60
CA PRO A 182 -30.20 7.31 -1.77
C PRO A 182 -29.62 5.92 -1.50
N THR A 183 -28.80 5.42 -2.43
CA THR A 183 -28.13 4.13 -2.24
C THR A 183 -27.24 4.18 -1.00
N PRO A 184 -27.34 3.21 -0.08
CA PRO A 184 -26.55 3.24 1.15
C PRO A 184 -25.07 3.11 0.81
N ARG A 185 -24.28 4.16 1.05
CA ARG A 185 -22.82 4.12 0.88
C ARG A 185 -22.24 3.13 1.88
N ARG A 186 -21.48 2.15 1.37
CA ARG A 186 -20.75 1.21 2.21
C ARG A 186 -19.67 1.96 3.00
N ALA A 187 -19.61 1.73 4.31
CA ALA A 187 -18.57 2.31 5.15
C ALA A 187 -17.16 1.92 4.63
N PRO A 188 -16.17 2.82 4.75
CA PRO A 188 -14.82 2.56 4.25
C PRO A 188 -14.17 1.37 4.99
N ALA A 189 -13.32 0.64 4.27
CA ALA A 189 -12.48 -0.39 4.86
C ALA A 189 -11.38 0.26 5.72
N VAL A 190 -11.20 -0.23 6.94
CA VAL A 190 -10.24 0.30 7.92
C VAL A 190 -9.20 -0.73 8.35
N GLY A 191 -9.45 -2.01 8.09
CA GLY A 191 -8.56 -3.09 8.49
C GLY A 191 -8.83 -4.40 7.77
N LEU A 192 -7.91 -5.34 7.92
CA LEU A 192 -8.06 -6.74 7.55
C LEU A 192 -7.85 -7.59 8.80
N ARG A 193 -8.78 -8.50 9.10
CA ARG A 193 -8.61 -9.50 10.14
C ARG A 193 -8.31 -10.84 9.49
N LEU A 194 -7.14 -11.38 9.79
CA LEU A 194 -6.73 -12.70 9.40
C LEU A 194 -7.22 -13.68 10.47
N GLU A 195 -7.97 -14.68 10.04
CA GLU A 195 -8.26 -15.88 10.83
C GLU A 195 -7.19 -16.91 10.47
N GLN A 196 -6.44 -17.38 11.47
CA GLN A 196 -5.32 -18.30 11.30
C GLN A 196 -5.38 -19.42 12.33
N THR A 197 -4.54 -20.43 12.16
CA THR A 197 -4.24 -21.40 13.23
C THR A 197 -2.78 -21.30 13.67
N LEU A 198 -2.44 -21.86 14.82
CA LEU A 198 -1.03 -22.01 15.20
C LEU A 198 -0.32 -23.01 14.26
N LYS A 199 1.00 -22.83 14.07
CA LYS A 199 1.86 -23.53 13.08
C LYS A 199 1.69 -25.05 13.01
N ASN A 200 1.28 -25.70 14.11
CA ASN A 200 1.14 -27.16 14.22
C ASN A 200 -0.19 -27.61 14.83
N GLY A 201 -1.28 -26.83 14.68
CA GLY A 201 -2.54 -27.20 15.32
C GLY A 201 -3.77 -26.52 14.74
N SER A 202 -4.91 -26.82 15.36
CA SER A 202 -6.22 -26.21 15.07
C SER A 202 -6.58 -25.08 16.03
N THR A 203 -5.68 -24.72 16.95
CA THR A 203 -5.89 -23.60 17.87
C THR A 203 -6.04 -22.30 17.07
N PRO A 204 -7.20 -21.64 17.15
CA PRO A 204 -7.45 -20.43 16.38
C PRO A 204 -6.58 -19.29 16.89
N SER A 205 -6.07 -18.50 15.94
CA SER A 205 -5.28 -17.29 16.16
C SER A 205 -5.85 -16.18 15.28
N ARG A 206 -5.87 -14.96 15.79
CA ARG A 206 -6.35 -13.79 15.03
C ARG A 206 -5.29 -12.71 14.98
N THR A 207 -5.15 -12.13 13.80
CA THR A 207 -4.25 -10.99 13.56
C THR A 207 -5.06 -9.90 12.87
N VAL A 208 -4.92 -8.66 13.30
CA VAL A 208 -5.59 -7.51 12.66
C VAL A 208 -4.52 -6.58 12.10
N PHE A 209 -4.60 -6.33 10.80
CA PHE A 209 -3.87 -5.25 10.15
C PHE A 209 -4.77 -4.03 10.03
N GLY A 210 -4.24 -2.87 10.39
CA GLY A 210 -4.83 -1.60 9.95
C GLY A 210 -4.58 -1.40 8.45
N LEU A 211 -5.43 -0.59 7.81
CA LEU A 211 -5.25 -0.20 6.41
C LEU A 211 -4.85 1.26 6.31
N ARG A 212 -3.83 1.55 5.51
CA ARG A 212 -3.38 2.90 5.19
C ARG A 212 -3.39 3.13 3.68
N ARG A 213 -3.94 4.27 3.26
CA ARG A 213 -3.78 4.79 1.90
C ARG A 213 -2.54 5.68 1.86
N HIS A 214 -1.61 5.39 0.95
CA HIS A 214 -0.42 6.21 0.71
C HIS A 214 0.05 6.00 -0.73
N LEU A 215 0.29 7.09 -1.46
CA LEU A 215 0.67 7.09 -2.89
C LEU A 215 -0.29 6.26 -3.77
N ASP A 216 -1.59 6.43 -3.58
CA ASP A 216 -2.68 5.69 -4.28
C ASP A 216 -2.68 4.15 -4.06
N CYS A 217 -1.84 3.64 -3.16
CA CYS A 217 -1.78 2.23 -2.78
C CYS A 217 -2.48 2.01 -1.44
N TRP A 218 -2.98 0.80 -1.25
CA TRP A 218 -3.28 0.24 0.05
C TRP A 218 -2.05 -0.43 0.64
N TRP A 219 -1.87 -0.20 1.93
CA TRP A 219 -0.81 -0.78 2.74
C TRP A 219 -1.38 -1.33 4.03
N VAL A 220 -0.75 -2.37 4.57
CA VAL A 220 -1.02 -2.85 5.93
C VAL A 220 -0.14 -2.14 6.95
N VAL A 221 -0.66 -1.97 8.15
CA VAL A 221 0.07 -1.51 9.35
C VAL A 221 -0.27 -2.41 10.53
N LEU A 222 0.67 -2.51 11.47
CA LEU A 222 0.54 -3.22 12.75
C LEU A 222 0.32 -2.24 13.89
#